data_AF-A0A372ME63-F1
#
_entry.id   AF-A0A372ME63-F1
#
_cell.length_a   1.000
_cell.length_b   1.000
_cell.length_c   1.000
_cell.angle_alpha   90.00
_cell.angle_beta   90.00
_cell.angle_gamma   90.00
#
_symmetry.space_group_name_H-M   'P 1'
#
loop_
_entity.id
_entity.type
_entity.pdbx_description
1 polymer ?
#
loop_
_entity_poly.entity_id
_entity_poly.type
_entity_poly.pdbx_seq_one_letter_code
_entity_poly.pdbx_strand_id
1 'polypeptide(L)'
;MVLKIFEWYEHGWSIVRIKKELEALKVPTPTGKKKWPVKTIENILTNEKYTGTSVYGETESADFLSTKRTVRDPFEVHRSRNHHTQIIHERRFKRVQKLKAKRSNIEVDEHGNKVRKSTHYSSKKAVTRTKKTTKPQN
;
A
#
# COMPACT_ATOMS: atom_id res chain seq x y z
N MET A 1 4.94 9.18 14.91
CA MET A 1 5.58 9.30 13.57
C MET A 1 4.81 8.60 12.47
N VAL A 2 4.41 7.34 12.62
CA VAL A 2 3.68 6.60 11.57
C VAL A 2 2.43 7.33 11.10
N LEU A 3 1.61 7.88 12.01
CA LEU A 3 0.42 8.66 11.67
C LEU A 3 0.71 9.83 10.69
N LYS A 4 1.77 10.62 10.94
CA LYS A 4 2.18 11.74 10.08
C LYS A 4 2.53 11.30 8.65
N ILE A 5 3.16 10.13 8.49
CA ILE A 5 3.50 9.58 7.17
C ILE A 5 2.22 9.31 6.36
N PHE A 6 1.20 8.74 7.00
CA PHE A 6 -0.09 8.48 6.36
C PHE A 6 -0.83 9.77 6.05
N GLU A 7 -0.78 10.76 6.94
CA GLU A 7 -1.37 12.08 6.70
C GLU A 7 -0.71 12.75 5.50
N TRP A 8 0.62 12.88 5.45
CA TRP A 8 1.31 13.49 4.31
C TRP A 8 1.02 12.77 3.00
N TYR A 9 0.93 11.43 3.04
CA TYR A 9 0.56 10.66 1.86
C TYR A 9 -0.89 10.92 1.41
N GLU A 10 -1.82 11.05 2.36
CA GLU A 10 -3.22 11.43 2.10
C GLU A 10 -3.33 12.85 1.51
N HIS A 11 -2.47 13.78 1.94
CA HIS A 11 -2.32 15.12 1.35
C HIS A 11 -1.67 15.10 -0.04
N GLY A 12 -1.39 13.93 -0.60
CA GLY A 12 -0.86 13.77 -1.94
C GLY A 12 0.65 13.94 -2.04
N TRP A 13 1.39 13.94 -0.92
CA TRP A 13 2.85 14.00 -0.99
C TRP A 13 3.41 12.73 -1.65
N SER A 14 4.55 12.87 -2.34
CA SER A 14 5.26 11.72 -2.90
C SER A 14 6.10 11.04 -1.81
N ILE A 15 6.39 9.75 -1.99
CA ILE A 15 7.24 8.99 -1.05
C ILE A 15 8.62 9.64 -0.91
N VAL A 16 9.16 10.16 -2.03
CA VAL A 16 10.44 10.87 -2.06
C VAL A 16 10.37 12.18 -1.27
N ARG A 17 9.27 12.93 -1.35
CA ARG A 17 9.08 14.15 -0.55
C ARG A 17 8.99 13.82 0.93
N ILE A 18 8.19 12.81 1.30
CA ILE A 18 8.07 12.34 2.69
C ILE A 18 9.44 11.92 3.24
N LYS A 19 10.24 11.18 2.45
CA LYS A 19 11.60 10.80 2.82
C LYS A 19 12.45 12.02 3.16
N LYS A 20 12.50 13.02 2.26
CA LYS A 20 13.29 14.24 2.46
C LYS A 20 12.88 14.98 3.72
N GLU A 21 11.58 15.06 3.98
CA GLU A 21 11.03 15.70 5.18
C GLU A 21 11.44 14.96 6.46
N LEU A 22 11.35 13.63 6.45
CA LEU A 22 11.77 12.80 7.60
C LEU A 22 13.27 12.93 7.89
N GLU A 23 14.09 13.02 6.85
CA GLU A 23 15.54 13.24 6.96
C GLU A 23 15.84 14.66 7.46
N ALA A 24 15.10 15.67 7.01
CA ALA A 24 15.23 17.07 7.46
C ALA A 24 14.87 17.22 8.95
N LEU A 25 13.82 16.52 9.40
CA LEU A 25 13.40 16.47 10.81
C LEU A 25 14.33 15.60 11.68
N LYS A 26 15.44 15.05 11.13
CA LYS A 26 16.41 14.17 11.81
C LYS A 26 15.78 12.99 12.55
N VAL A 27 14.70 12.47 12.00
CA VAL A 27 13.95 11.37 12.62
C VAL A 27 14.67 10.07 12.31
N PRO A 28 15.04 9.25 13.31
CA PRO A 28 15.62 7.94 13.02
C PRO A 28 14.55 7.03 12.41
N THR A 29 14.97 6.18 11.47
CA THR A 29 14.14 5.08 10.98
C THR A 29 13.74 4.13 12.13
N PRO A 30 12.73 3.27 11.94
CA PRO A 30 12.39 2.25 12.94
C PRO A 30 13.56 1.34 13.34
N THR A 31 14.60 1.25 12.50
CA THR A 31 15.84 0.48 12.73
C THR A 31 17.00 1.36 13.20
N GLY A 32 16.76 2.63 13.56
CA GLY A 32 17.78 3.56 14.09
C GLY A 32 18.70 4.21 13.06
N LYS A 33 18.53 3.92 11.75
CA LYS A 33 19.32 4.54 10.67
C LYS A 33 18.90 5.98 10.41
N LYS A 34 19.87 6.83 10.07
CA LYS A 34 19.67 8.25 9.73
C LYS A 34 19.00 8.46 8.36
N LYS A 35 19.33 7.62 7.38
CA LYS A 35 18.75 7.68 6.03
C LYS A 35 17.50 6.83 5.96
N TRP A 36 16.44 7.35 5.34
CA TRP A 36 15.18 6.65 5.17
C TRP A 36 15.14 5.91 3.82
N PRO A 37 15.12 4.56 3.80
CA PRO A 37 14.92 3.83 2.55
C PRO A 37 13.48 4.02 2.07
N VAL A 38 13.31 4.25 0.76
CA VAL A 38 11.98 4.36 0.12
C VAL A 38 11.15 3.12 0.42
N LYS A 39 11.78 1.94 0.35
CA LYS A 39 11.13 0.66 0.64
C LYS A 39 10.56 0.56 2.05
N THR A 40 11.19 1.20 3.03
CA THR A 40 10.69 1.22 4.42
C THR A 40 9.39 2.02 4.50
N ILE A 41 9.31 3.17 3.82
CA ILE A 41 8.09 3.98 3.78
C ILE A 41 6.98 3.22 3.04
N GLU A 42 7.30 2.55 1.93
CA GLU A 42 6.34 1.68 1.23
C GLU A 42 5.80 0.58 2.13
N ASN A 43 6.67 -0.13 2.85
CA ASN A 43 6.29 -1.19 3.78
C ASN A 43 5.42 -0.64 4.92
N ILE A 44 5.70 0.58 5.40
CA ILE A 44 4.86 1.24 6.40
C ILE A 44 3.45 1.48 5.84
N LEU A 45 3.35 1.97 4.61
CA LEU A 45 2.07 2.26 3.97
C LEU A 45 1.28 0.99 3.65
N THR A 46 1.91 -0.16 3.44
CA THR A 46 1.21 -1.43 3.11
C THR A 46 0.86 -2.29 4.31
N ASN A 47 1.49 -2.08 5.46
CA ASN A 47 1.32 -3.00 6.58
C ASN A 47 0.00 -2.74 7.31
N GLU A 48 -0.89 -3.72 7.30
CA GLU A 48 -2.19 -3.68 7.97
C GLU A 48 -2.08 -3.62 9.50
N LYS A 49 -0.93 -3.98 10.08
CA LYS A 49 -0.72 -3.95 11.54
C LYS A 49 -1.10 -2.63 12.18
N TYR A 50 -0.86 -1.51 11.49
CA TYR A 50 -1.15 -0.18 12.05
C TYR A 50 -2.66 0.10 12.23
N THR A 51 -3.53 -0.75 11.67
CA THR A 51 -4.98 -0.70 11.83
C THR A 51 -5.50 -1.51 13.01
N GLY A 52 -4.62 -2.16 13.79
CA GLY A 52 -5.01 -3.07 14.88
C GLY A 52 -5.36 -4.49 14.40
N THR A 53 -5.33 -4.73 13.10
CA THR A 53 -5.45 -6.09 12.52
C THR A 53 -4.07 -6.71 12.39
N SER A 54 -3.86 -7.87 13.01
CA SER A 54 -2.63 -8.64 12.82
C SER A 54 -2.89 -9.70 11.75
N VAL A 55 -2.10 -9.64 10.67
CA VAL A 55 -2.10 -10.64 9.61
C VAL A 55 -0.87 -11.51 9.83
N TYR A 56 -1.08 -12.80 10.09
CA TYR A 56 -0.01 -13.78 10.27
C TYR A 56 -0.15 -14.88 9.22
N GLY A 57 0.99 -15.40 8.72
CA GLY A 57 0.99 -16.54 7.78
C GLY A 57 0.93 -16.20 6.29
N GLU A 58 1.16 -14.96 5.84
CA GLU A 58 1.14 -14.61 4.40
C GLU A 58 2.22 -15.31 3.56
N THR A 59 3.33 -15.74 4.17
CA THR A 59 4.42 -16.45 3.49
C THR A 59 4.63 -17.80 4.10
N GLU A 60 4.41 -18.85 3.31
CA GLU A 60 4.81 -20.22 3.65
C GLU A 60 6.19 -20.48 3.04
N SER A 61 7.10 -21.03 3.84
CA SER A 61 8.38 -21.53 3.32
C SER A 61 8.08 -22.83 2.59
N ALA A 62 8.29 -22.86 1.28
CA ALA A 62 7.88 -23.97 0.45
C ALA A 62 8.68 -25.26 0.66
N ASP A 63 9.83 -25.24 1.36
CA ASP A 63 10.59 -26.45 1.74
C ASP A 63 11.75 -26.11 2.70
N PHE A 64 12.18 -27.05 3.54
CA PHE A 64 13.24 -26.90 4.55
C PHE A 64 14.67 -26.71 3.98
N LEU A 65 14.82 -26.58 2.66
CA LEU A 65 16.09 -26.35 1.96
C LEU A 65 16.02 -25.30 0.83
N SER A 66 14.86 -24.65 0.64
CA SER A 66 14.63 -23.71 -0.47
C SER A 66 14.49 -22.26 0.03
N THR A 67 15.35 -21.36 -0.45
CA THR A 67 15.28 -19.89 -0.20
C THR A 67 14.08 -19.22 -0.91
N LYS A 68 13.19 -19.99 -1.54
CA LYS A 68 12.01 -19.46 -2.21
C LYS A 68 10.84 -19.38 -1.22
N ARG A 69 10.42 -18.15 -0.91
CA ARG A 69 9.19 -17.87 -0.17
C ARG A 69 8.02 -17.81 -1.16
N THR A 70 7.05 -18.70 -0.98
CA THR A 70 5.81 -18.68 -1.77
C THR A 70 4.74 -17.95 -0.97
N VAL A 71 3.94 -17.12 -1.65
CA VAL A 71 2.79 -16.46 -1.02
C VAL A 71 1.71 -17.54 -0.82
N ARG A 72 1.28 -17.74 0.43
CA ARG A 72 0.28 -18.75 0.79
C ARG A 72 -1.10 -18.33 0.26
N ASP A 73 -1.98 -19.32 0.05
CA ASP A 73 -3.35 -19.08 -0.41
C ASP A 73 -4.11 -18.11 0.55
N PRO A 74 -4.83 -17.10 0.04
CA PRO A 74 -5.51 -16.10 0.86
C PRO A 74 -6.53 -16.65 1.86
N PHE A 75 -6.98 -17.92 1.72
CA PHE A 75 -7.90 -18.58 2.65
C PHE A 75 -7.25 -19.07 3.96
N GLU A 76 -5.93 -19.32 3.97
CA GLU A 76 -5.20 -19.78 5.18
C GLU A 76 -4.51 -18.64 5.94
N VAL A 77 -4.65 -17.40 5.47
CA VAL A 77 -4.10 -16.23 6.14
C VAL A 77 -4.96 -15.90 7.37
N HIS A 78 -4.49 -16.26 8.55
CA HIS A 78 -5.18 -15.98 9.81
C HIS A 78 -5.13 -14.47 10.10
N ARG A 79 -6.28 -13.79 9.91
CA ARG A 79 -6.46 -12.37 10.21
C ARG A 79 -7.13 -12.23 11.59
N SER A 80 -6.34 -11.89 12.60
CA SER A 80 -6.89 -11.53 13.91
C SER A 80 -7.21 -10.03 13.93
N ARG A 81 -8.51 -9.69 14.00
CA ARG A 81 -8.95 -8.30 14.18
C ARG A 81 -8.80 -7.89 15.64
N ASN A 82 -8.35 -6.66 15.87
CA ASN A 82 -8.31 -6.02 17.19
C ASN A 82 -7.32 -6.64 18.19
N HIS A 83 -6.11 -6.97 17.75
CA HIS A 83 -5.07 -7.51 18.63
C HIS A 83 -4.36 -6.43 19.46
N HIS A 84 -4.33 -5.18 18.97
CA HIS A 84 -3.73 -4.05 19.69
C HIS A 84 -4.40 -2.73 19.27
N THR A 85 -4.17 -1.67 20.06
CA THR A 85 -4.67 -0.33 19.79
C THR A 85 -4.30 0.14 18.39
N GLN A 86 -5.31 0.44 17.59
CA GLN A 86 -5.15 0.97 16.24
C GLN A 86 -4.42 2.32 16.28
N ILE A 87 -3.32 2.43 15.53
CA ILE A 87 -2.63 3.71 15.32
C ILE A 87 -3.33 4.50 14.22
N ILE A 88 -3.93 3.81 13.24
CA ILE A 88 -4.61 4.38 12.08
C ILE A 88 -5.94 3.67 11.85
N HIS A 89 -7.01 4.43 11.63
CA HIS A 89 -8.29 3.83 11.25
C HIS A 89 -8.22 3.09 9.91
N GLU A 90 -8.90 1.94 9.82
CA GLU A 90 -9.02 1.12 8.61
C GLU A 90 -9.49 1.96 7.40
N ARG A 91 -10.40 2.91 7.61
CA ARG A 91 -10.90 3.83 6.57
C ARG A 91 -9.77 4.64 5.92
N ARG A 92 -8.83 5.14 6.71
CA ARG A 92 -7.67 5.92 6.22
C ARG A 92 -6.68 5.00 5.50
N PHE A 93 -6.43 3.81 6.04
CA PHE A 93 -5.60 2.81 5.39
C PHE A 93 -6.14 2.42 4.00
N LYS A 94 -7.43 2.11 3.89
CA LYS A 94 -8.11 1.80 2.61
C LYS A 94 -7.98 2.95 1.60
N ARG A 95 -8.10 4.21 2.04
CA ARG A 95 -7.90 5.38 1.20
C ARG A 95 -6.48 5.46 0.64
N VAL A 96 -5.48 5.26 1.50
CA VAL A 96 -4.07 5.25 1.12
C VAL A 96 -3.77 4.12 0.13
N GLN A 97 -4.29 2.91 0.35
CA GLN A 97 -4.14 1.81 -0.63
C GLN A 97 -4.74 2.16 -1.99
N LYS A 98 -5.93 2.77 -2.01
CA LYS A 98 -6.56 3.23 -3.26
C LYS A 98 -5.73 4.29 -3.97
N LEU A 99 -5.16 5.26 -3.24
CA LEU A 99 -4.26 6.26 -3.80
C LEU A 99 -2.98 5.63 -4.37
N LYS A 100 -2.42 4.67 -3.64
CA LYS A 100 -1.22 3.93 -4.08
C LYS A 100 -1.50 3.13 -5.35
N ALA A 101 -2.62 2.41 -5.42
CA ALA A 101 -3.04 1.68 -6.61
C ALA A 101 -3.27 2.62 -7.81
N LYS A 102 -3.90 3.79 -7.59
CA LYS A 102 -4.07 4.81 -8.64
C LYS A 102 -2.75 5.36 -9.18
N ARG A 103 -1.75 5.50 -8.30
CA ARG A 103 -0.39 5.96 -8.65
C ARG A 103 0.47 4.86 -9.27
N SER A 104 0.14 3.59 -9.01
CA SER A 104 0.83 2.45 -9.58
C SER A 104 0.56 2.34 -11.08
N ASN A 105 1.61 2.06 -11.85
CA ASN A 105 1.49 1.71 -13.26
C ASN A 105 1.32 0.19 -13.47
N ILE A 106 0.84 -0.53 -12.47
CA ILE A 106 0.65 -1.99 -12.52
C ILE A 106 -0.86 -2.26 -12.51
N GLU A 107 -1.32 -2.95 -13.54
CA GLU A 107 -2.64 -3.56 -13.64
C GLU A 107 -2.51 -5.07 -13.44
N VAL A 108 -3.59 -5.70 -12.96
CA VAL A 108 -3.65 -7.14 -12.81
C VAL A 108 -4.62 -7.62 -13.88
N ASP A 109 -4.13 -8.45 -14.79
CA ASP A 109 -4.96 -9.06 -15.84
C ASP A 109 -5.89 -10.11 -15.24
N GLU A 110 -6.87 -10.57 -16.03
CA GLU A 110 -7.85 -11.60 -15.65
C GLU A 110 -7.21 -12.92 -15.15
N HIS A 111 -5.93 -13.14 -15.50
CA HIS A 111 -5.14 -14.31 -15.12
C HIS A 111 -4.25 -14.08 -13.87
N GLY A 112 -4.41 -12.96 -13.17
CA GLY A 112 -3.62 -12.64 -11.96
C GLY A 112 -2.20 -12.14 -12.24
N ASN A 113 -1.81 -11.97 -13.51
CA ASN A 113 -0.50 -11.50 -13.91
C ASN A 113 -0.37 -9.98 -13.73
N LYS A 114 0.74 -9.52 -13.14
CA LYS A 114 1.04 -8.09 -12.93
C LYS A 114 1.59 -7.49 -14.22
N VAL A 115 0.73 -6.83 -14.99
CA VAL A 115 1.10 -6.17 -16.26
C VAL A 115 1.29 -4.67 -16.04
N ARG A 116 2.28 -4.08 -16.71
CA ARG A 116 2.50 -2.63 -16.63
C ARG A 116 1.55 -1.93 -17.61
N LYS A 117 0.88 -0.85 -17.19
CA LYS A 117 0.05 -0.09 -18.12
C LYS A 117 0.92 0.45 -19.26
N SER A 118 0.38 0.42 -20.46
CA SER A 118 1.04 0.90 -21.69
C SER A 118 1.41 2.39 -21.62
N THR A 119 0.77 3.16 -20.75
CA THR A 119 1.03 4.59 -20.60
C THR A 119 2.21 4.86 -19.66
N HIS A 120 3.34 5.32 -20.20
CA HIS A 120 4.53 5.66 -19.43
C HIS A 120 4.36 6.90 -18.51
N TYR A 121 3.43 7.80 -18.84
CA TYR A 121 3.20 9.04 -18.09
C TYR A 121 1.73 9.21 -17.73
N SER A 122 1.45 9.47 -16.44
CA SER A 122 0.07 9.61 -15.95
C SER A 122 -0.70 10.80 -16.54
N SER A 123 0.00 11.79 -17.09
CA SER A 123 -0.58 12.98 -17.73
C SER A 123 -1.28 12.68 -19.06
N LYS A 124 -1.00 11.54 -19.70
CA LYS A 124 -1.62 11.13 -20.97
C LYS A 124 -2.98 10.44 -20.81
N LYS A 125 -3.53 10.37 -19.59
CA LYS A 125 -4.88 9.83 -19.39
C LYS A 125 -5.89 10.76 -20.04
N ALA A 126 -6.46 10.34 -21.16
CA ALA A 126 -7.61 10.99 -21.77
C ALA A 126 -8.73 11.08 -20.70
N VAL A 127 -9.24 12.29 -20.47
CA VAL A 127 -10.38 12.52 -19.59
C VAL A 127 -11.62 11.92 -20.26
N THR A 128 -11.86 10.63 -20.07
CA THR A 128 -13.13 10.01 -20.45
C THR A 128 -14.19 10.50 -19.47
N ARG A 129 -14.91 11.55 -19.88
CA ARG A 129 -16.17 11.99 -19.25
C ARG A 129 -17.12 10.80 -19.25
N THR A 130 -17.29 10.13 -18.11
CA THR A 130 -18.33 9.12 -17.95
C THR A 130 -19.69 9.82 -17.99
N LYS A 131 -20.37 9.74 -19.14
CA LYS A 131 -21.80 10.05 -19.22
C LYS A 131 -22.53 9.03 -18.33
N LYS A 132 -23.06 9.46 -17.19
CA LYS A 132 -24.04 8.69 -16.42
C LYS A 132 -25.25 8.47 -17.32
N THR A 133 -25.44 7.24 -17.80
CA THR A 133 -26.70 6.81 -18.41
C THR A 133 -27.66 6.43 -17.29
N THR A 134 -28.63 7.31 -17.03
CA THR A 134 -29.81 6.99 -16.22
C THR A 134 -30.72 6.12 -17.09
N LYS A 135 -30.97 4.87 -16.68
CA LYS A 135 -31.99 4.00 -17.28
C LYS A 135 -33.37 4.44 -16.75
N PRO A 136 -34.37 4.72 -17.60
CA PRO A 136 -35.74 4.89 -17.14
C PRO A 136 -36.33 3.52 -16.76
N GLN A 137 -36.96 3.44 -15.58
CA GLN A 137 -37.84 2.33 -15.22
C GLN A 137 -39.18 2.55 -15.93
N ASN A 138 -39.61 1.53 -16.67
CA ASN A 138 -40.98 1.35 -17.14
C ASN A 138 -41.71 0.47 -16.12
#